data_AF-A0A3P9PIN8-F1
#
_entry.id   AF-A0A3P9PIN8-F1
#
_cell.length_a   1.000
_cell.length_b   1.000
_cell.length_c   1.000
_cell.angle_alpha   90.00
_cell.angle_beta   90.00
_cell.angle_gamma   90.00
#
_symmetry.space_group_name_H-M   'P 1'
#
loop_
_entity.id
_entity.type
_entity.pdbx_description
1 polymer ?
#
loop_
_entity_poly.entity_id
_entity_poly.type
_entity_poly.pdbx_seq_one_letter_code
_entity_poly.pdbx_strand_id
1 'polypeptide(L)'
;MAAVNSSKLSLSKSQLNVMSKWNIMPYKLHLIFTFLLLFVSLCFSDDDHEMEEFLKREFSLSKPYQGVGSLGSSHWELMGDAMVTTDQVRLTPDMQSRQGAVWSRIPCHLKDWEMQVHFKVHGQGKKNLNGDGLAIWYTKERMQKGPVFGNMDNFTGLGVFVDTYPNEEKYIERIFPFVIAMVGNGTISYDHERDGRPTELGGCNAMVRNQKHDTFLFIRYIRQRLRQKIKMFLFDIDGQHEWRDCLDIPGVRLPLGYYFGASAITGDLSDNHDIISLKLYQLTVLRSKKEEEEEEDVVTIPSVDNMELLRCKTLGQNEEGMSGLAIFFTVLFSMLGCIFLVVIGMVVYSHWNESRRKRFY
;
A
#
# COMPACT_ATOMS: atom_id res chain seq x y z
N MET A 1 28.40 -71.87 -61.39
CA MET A 1 26.92 -71.77 -61.50
C MET A 1 26.63 -70.29 -61.76
N ALA A 2 26.48 -69.82 -63.02
CA ALA A 2 25.28 -69.93 -63.88
C ALA A 2 24.02 -69.42 -63.15
N ALA A 3 23.14 -68.55 -63.64
CA ALA A 3 23.06 -67.68 -64.82
C ALA A 3 21.86 -66.71 -64.60
N VAL A 4 21.94 -65.50 -65.17
CA VAL A 4 20.90 -64.72 -65.90
C VAL A 4 19.43 -65.24 -65.86
N ASN A 5 18.42 -64.43 -65.48
CA ASN A 5 17.65 -63.56 -66.41
C ASN A 5 16.43 -62.84 -65.78
N SER A 6 16.00 -61.79 -66.47
CA SER A 6 14.93 -60.83 -66.19
C SER A 6 13.50 -61.33 -66.43
N SER A 7 12.50 -60.69 -65.82
CA SER A 7 11.26 -60.32 -66.51
C SER A 7 10.56 -59.10 -65.87
N LYS A 8 10.13 -58.18 -66.74
CA LYS A 8 9.38 -56.94 -66.49
C LYS A 8 7.88 -57.24 -66.32
N LEU A 9 7.15 -56.46 -65.51
CA LEU A 9 5.85 -55.89 -65.94
C LEU A 9 5.45 -54.66 -65.09
N SER A 10 4.69 -53.79 -65.75
CA SER A 10 4.42 -52.35 -65.54
C SER A 10 3.39 -51.95 -64.47
N LEU A 11 3.51 -50.73 -63.94
CA LEU A 11 2.48 -49.67 -63.69
C LEU A 11 3.10 -48.70 -62.65
N SER A 12 2.91 -47.39 -62.57
CA SER A 12 2.12 -46.38 -63.28
C SER A 12 2.77 -45.01 -62.96
N LYS A 13 2.68 -44.06 -63.87
CA LYS A 13 3.13 -42.67 -63.72
C LYS A 13 2.36 -41.97 -62.57
N SER A 14 3.02 -41.65 -61.46
CA SER A 14 2.47 -40.67 -60.50
C SER A 14 3.50 -39.88 -59.67
N GLN A 15 4.80 -39.95 -60.01
CA GLN A 15 5.86 -39.25 -59.25
C GLN A 15 6.27 -37.85 -59.76
N LEU A 16 5.44 -37.19 -60.57
CA LEU A 16 5.64 -35.76 -60.87
C LEU A 16 4.32 -35.02 -60.68
N ASN A 17 4.11 -34.46 -59.48
CA ASN A 17 3.36 -33.21 -59.20
C ASN A 17 2.97 -33.06 -57.72
N VAL A 18 3.93 -33.12 -56.79
CA VAL A 18 3.69 -32.71 -55.38
C VAL A 18 4.76 -31.72 -54.92
N MET A 19 5.04 -30.71 -55.74
CA MET A 19 5.95 -29.60 -55.38
C MET A 19 5.47 -28.22 -55.86
N SER A 20 4.16 -28.01 -56.01
CA SER A 20 3.64 -26.67 -56.33
C SER A 20 2.26 -26.42 -55.75
N LYS A 21 2.16 -26.36 -54.42
CA LYS A 21 0.99 -25.77 -53.74
C LYS A 21 1.32 -25.27 -52.34
N TRP A 22 2.37 -24.46 -52.25
CA TRP A 22 2.55 -23.53 -51.14
C TRP A 22 2.53 -22.14 -51.75
N ASN A 23 1.34 -21.54 -51.81
CA ASN A 23 1.22 -20.08 -51.79
C ASN A 23 -0.22 -19.63 -51.59
N ILE A 24 -0.32 -18.55 -50.80
CA ILE A 24 -1.47 -17.69 -50.52
C ILE A 24 -2.36 -18.18 -49.37
N MET A 25 -1.84 -18.10 -48.13
CA MET A 25 -2.72 -17.70 -47.02
C MET A 25 -3.07 -16.21 -47.23
N PRO A 26 -4.34 -15.80 -47.13
CA PRO A 26 -4.74 -14.42 -47.38
C PRO A 26 -4.11 -13.50 -46.33
N TYR A 27 -3.64 -12.31 -46.76
CA TYR A 27 -3.03 -11.30 -45.88
C TYR A 27 -3.86 -10.99 -44.61
N LYS A 28 -5.19 -11.14 -44.71
CA LYS A 28 -6.13 -11.01 -43.59
C LYS A 28 -5.82 -11.97 -42.44
N LEU A 29 -5.36 -13.19 -42.74
CA LEU A 29 -5.12 -14.23 -41.75
C LEU A 29 -3.81 -13.98 -40.97
N HIS A 30 -2.79 -13.40 -41.62
CA HIS A 30 -1.59 -12.92 -40.93
C HIS A 30 -1.89 -11.71 -40.04
N LEU A 31 -2.74 -10.78 -40.49
CA LEU A 31 -3.15 -9.62 -39.70
C LEU A 31 -3.97 -10.02 -38.46
N ILE A 32 -4.84 -11.03 -38.61
CA ILE A 32 -5.61 -11.60 -37.50
C ILE A 32 -4.66 -12.31 -36.52
N PHE A 33 -3.66 -13.05 -37.02
CA PHE A 33 -2.71 -13.76 -36.17
C PHE A 33 -1.79 -12.80 -35.39
N THR A 34 -1.34 -11.71 -36.02
CA THR A 34 -0.56 -10.68 -35.32
C THR A 34 -1.41 -9.89 -34.33
N PHE A 35 -2.67 -9.59 -34.66
CA PHE A 35 -3.60 -8.94 -33.73
C PHE A 35 -3.95 -9.85 -32.53
N LEU A 36 -4.12 -11.16 -32.77
CA LEU A 36 -4.33 -12.16 -31.72
C LEU A 36 -3.10 -12.30 -30.82
N LEU A 37 -1.90 -12.33 -31.39
CA LEU A 37 -0.65 -12.32 -30.62
C LEU A 37 -0.51 -11.05 -29.79
N LEU A 38 -0.87 -9.88 -30.34
CA LEU A 38 -0.84 -8.60 -29.62
C LEU A 38 -1.84 -8.59 -28.44
N PHE A 39 -3.06 -9.08 -28.67
CA PHE A 39 -4.10 -9.20 -27.64
C PHE A 39 -3.73 -10.21 -26.55
N VAL A 40 -3.11 -11.32 -26.93
CA VAL A 40 -2.59 -12.30 -25.97
C VAL A 40 -1.47 -11.69 -25.13
N SER A 41 -0.56 -10.91 -25.72
CA SER A 41 0.48 -10.19 -24.94
C SER A 41 -0.08 -9.08 -24.04
N LEU A 42 -1.23 -8.48 -24.40
CA LEU A 42 -1.94 -7.52 -23.54
C LEU A 42 -2.73 -8.20 -22.42
N CYS A 43 -3.10 -9.48 -22.57
CA CYS A 43 -3.71 -10.29 -21.50
C CYS A 43 -2.69 -10.87 -20.52
N PHE A 44 -1.40 -10.92 -20.86
CA PHE A 44 -0.31 -11.37 -19.97
C PHE A 44 0.34 -10.21 -19.19
N SER A 45 -0.45 -9.27 -18.69
CA SER A 45 0.05 -8.21 -17.78
C SER A 45 -0.86 -8.03 -16.57
N ASP A 46 -1.31 -9.16 -16.02
CA ASP A 46 -1.80 -9.24 -14.64
C ASP A 46 -1.17 -10.49 -14.02
N ASP A 47 0.12 -10.38 -13.71
CA ASP A 47 0.82 -11.38 -12.90
C ASP A 47 0.50 -11.08 -11.43
N ASP A 48 -0.75 -11.34 -11.05
CA ASP A 48 -1.10 -11.61 -9.65
C ASP A 48 -0.49 -12.97 -9.30
N HIS A 49 0.84 -13.00 -9.17
CA HIS A 49 1.55 -14.14 -8.62
C HIS A 49 1.03 -14.37 -7.20
N GLU A 50 0.31 -15.47 -6.99
CA GLU A 50 -0.05 -15.98 -5.66
C GLU A 50 1.24 -16.09 -4.83
N MET A 51 1.43 -15.13 -3.94
CA MET A 51 2.58 -15.07 -3.05
C MET A 51 2.35 -16.13 -1.97
N GLU A 52 3.22 -17.15 -1.91
CA GLU A 52 3.15 -18.14 -0.83
C GLU A 52 3.50 -17.45 0.51
N GLU A 53 2.50 -17.32 1.37
CA GLU A 53 2.64 -16.68 2.68
C GLU A 53 3.01 -17.72 3.75
N PHE A 54 4.23 -17.64 4.28
CA PHE A 54 4.70 -18.57 5.30
C PHE A 54 4.59 -17.97 6.71
N LEU A 55 3.66 -18.47 7.51
CA LEU A 55 3.48 -18.03 8.91
C LEU A 55 4.74 -18.31 9.77
N LYS A 56 5.26 -17.26 10.41
CA LYS A 56 6.37 -17.32 11.38
C LYS A 56 5.84 -17.28 12.80
N ARG A 57 5.78 -18.46 13.43
CA ARG A 57 5.19 -18.63 14.77
C ARG A 57 5.95 -17.88 15.86
N GLU A 58 7.26 -17.77 15.72
CA GLU A 58 8.15 -17.09 16.67
C GLU A 58 7.89 -15.58 16.75
N PHE A 59 7.32 -14.98 15.70
CA PHE A 59 6.90 -13.58 15.64
C PHE A 59 5.38 -13.43 15.60
N SER A 60 4.63 -14.49 15.92
CA SER A 60 3.18 -14.45 15.94
C SER A 60 2.66 -14.59 17.38
N LEU A 61 1.60 -13.87 17.69
CA LEU A 61 0.87 -13.89 18.94
C LEU A 61 -0.58 -14.26 18.63
N SER A 62 -1.04 -15.43 19.08
CA SER A 62 -2.43 -15.85 18.89
C SER A 62 -2.89 -16.73 20.04
N LYS A 63 -4.21 -16.89 20.19
CA LYS A 63 -4.80 -17.84 21.15
C LYS A 63 -4.13 -19.22 21.02
N PRO A 64 -3.84 -19.92 22.13
CA PRO A 64 -4.17 -19.60 23.53
C PRO A 64 -3.09 -18.76 24.27
N TYR A 65 -2.26 -17.98 23.55
CA TYR A 65 -1.21 -17.12 24.12
C TYR A 65 -0.24 -17.84 25.07
N GLN A 66 0.19 -19.04 24.68
CA GLN A 66 0.96 -19.93 25.53
C GLN A 66 2.23 -19.25 26.08
N GLY A 67 2.32 -19.15 27.41
CA GLY A 67 3.48 -18.61 28.13
C GLY A 67 3.60 -17.09 28.15
N VAL A 68 2.69 -16.33 27.52
CA VAL A 68 2.74 -14.85 27.55
C VAL A 68 2.50 -14.40 29.00
N GLY A 69 3.39 -13.59 29.55
CA GLY A 69 3.36 -13.18 30.97
C GLY A 69 3.98 -14.18 31.95
N SER A 70 4.34 -15.38 31.51
CA SER A 70 5.17 -16.31 32.31
C SER A 70 6.65 -16.07 32.02
N LEU A 71 7.46 -15.89 33.07
CA LEU A 71 8.90 -15.63 32.98
C LEU A 71 9.63 -16.81 32.32
N GLY A 72 9.79 -16.79 30.99
CA GLY A 72 10.83 -17.56 30.29
C GLY A 72 10.41 -18.31 29.03
N SER A 73 9.13 -18.62 28.81
CA SER A 73 8.72 -19.54 27.74
C SER A 73 8.08 -18.90 26.50
N SER A 74 7.62 -17.65 26.59
CA SER A 74 7.01 -16.96 25.45
C SER A 74 7.99 -16.10 24.66
N HIS A 75 7.79 -16.05 23.35
CA HIS A 75 8.45 -15.12 22.44
C HIS A 75 7.97 -13.67 22.61
N TRP A 76 6.93 -13.45 23.43
CA TRP A 76 6.36 -12.14 23.71
C TRP A 76 6.47 -11.78 25.20
N GLU A 77 6.60 -10.49 25.47
CA GLU A 77 6.75 -9.91 26.79
C GLU A 77 5.73 -8.78 26.98
N LEU A 78 5.03 -8.77 28.12
CA LEU A 78 4.08 -7.72 28.47
C LEU A 78 4.78 -6.60 29.23
N MET A 79 4.30 -5.37 29.03
CA MET A 79 4.76 -4.17 29.71
C MET A 79 3.56 -3.36 30.20
N GLY A 80 3.71 -2.72 31.37
CA GLY A 80 2.72 -1.78 31.89
C GLY A 80 1.46 -2.48 32.39
N ASP A 81 0.29 -1.91 32.08
CA ASP A 81 -1.03 -2.43 32.47
C ASP A 81 -1.53 -3.57 31.56
N ALA A 82 -0.71 -4.02 30.59
CA ALA A 82 -1.11 -5.05 29.65
C ALA A 82 -1.32 -6.40 30.34
N MET A 83 -2.41 -7.09 30.00
CA MET A 83 -2.76 -8.39 30.56
C MET A 83 -3.26 -9.36 29.49
N VAL A 84 -3.06 -10.64 29.74
CA VAL A 84 -3.49 -11.73 28.85
C VAL A 84 -4.74 -12.37 29.42
N THR A 85 -5.75 -12.55 28.58
CA THR A 85 -6.94 -13.36 28.86
C THR A 85 -6.95 -14.59 27.95
N THR A 86 -7.99 -15.43 28.07
CA THR A 86 -8.19 -16.59 27.17
C THR A 86 -8.40 -16.18 25.71
N ASP A 87 -8.89 -14.97 25.49
CA ASP A 87 -9.42 -14.53 24.20
C ASP A 87 -8.65 -13.38 23.55
N GLN A 88 -7.79 -12.70 24.30
CA GLN A 88 -7.10 -11.51 23.82
C GLN A 88 -5.95 -11.14 24.75
N VAL A 89 -5.02 -10.37 24.20
CA VAL A 89 -4.09 -9.58 24.99
C VAL A 89 -4.64 -8.16 25.07
N ARG A 90 -5.08 -7.77 26.26
CA ARG A 90 -5.55 -6.41 26.54
C ARG A 90 -4.36 -5.52 26.83
N LEU A 91 -4.12 -4.51 26.00
CA LEU A 91 -3.06 -3.53 26.17
C LEU A 91 -3.44 -2.52 27.25
N THR A 92 -4.64 -1.94 27.16
CA THR A 92 -5.20 -1.05 28.17
C THR A 92 -6.67 -1.37 28.42
N PRO A 93 -7.14 -1.31 29.68
CA PRO A 93 -8.56 -1.34 29.99
C PRO A 93 -9.21 0.02 29.74
N ASP A 94 -10.55 0.05 29.68
CA ASP A 94 -11.37 1.26 29.68
C ASP A 94 -11.32 1.97 31.06
N MET A 95 -10.12 2.47 31.38
CA MET A 95 -9.79 3.25 32.55
C MET A 95 -8.78 4.33 32.13
N GLN A 96 -8.90 5.51 32.72
CA GLN A 96 -8.02 6.64 32.47
C GLN A 96 -6.57 6.38 32.89
N SER A 97 -5.64 7.06 32.23
CA SER A 97 -4.20 7.07 32.57
C SER A 97 -3.56 5.68 32.62
N ARG A 98 -3.88 4.83 31.64
CA ARG A 98 -3.30 3.48 31.51
C ARG A 98 -2.37 3.41 30.33
N GLN A 99 -1.34 2.57 30.49
CA GLN A 99 -0.34 2.36 29.46
C GLN A 99 0.11 0.92 29.48
N GLY A 100 -0.05 0.23 28.36
CA GLY A 100 0.40 -1.14 28.22
C GLY A 100 0.94 -1.44 26.85
N ALA A 101 1.83 -2.43 26.79
CA ALA A 101 2.38 -2.90 25.54
C ALA A 101 2.68 -4.40 25.60
N VAL A 102 2.81 -4.99 24.42
CA VAL A 102 3.32 -6.34 24.21
C VAL A 102 4.42 -6.27 23.15
N TRP A 103 5.57 -6.86 23.44
CA TRP A 103 6.76 -6.79 22.60
C TRP A 103 7.32 -8.18 22.31
N SER A 104 7.78 -8.38 21.09
CA SER A 104 8.58 -9.56 20.75
C SER A 104 9.94 -9.52 21.43
N ARG A 105 10.42 -10.67 21.87
CA ARG A 105 11.75 -10.84 22.48
C ARG A 105 12.86 -11.02 21.46
N ILE A 106 12.50 -11.53 20.28
CA ILE A 106 13.42 -11.91 19.22
C ILE A 106 13.42 -10.80 18.16
N PRO A 107 14.59 -10.35 17.69
CA PRO A 107 14.67 -9.43 16.56
C PRO A 107 14.34 -10.11 15.24
N CYS A 108 13.55 -9.46 14.40
CA CYS A 108 13.15 -9.96 13.09
C CYS A 108 14.20 -9.62 12.02
N HIS A 109 14.63 -10.64 11.27
CA HIS A 109 15.60 -10.51 10.18
C HIS A 109 14.99 -10.79 8.80
N LEU A 110 13.66 -10.80 8.71
CA LEU A 110 12.96 -11.00 7.44
C LEU A 110 13.08 -9.74 6.58
N LYS A 111 13.43 -9.92 5.31
CA LYS A 111 13.50 -8.83 4.32
C LYS A 111 12.10 -8.42 3.84
N ASP A 112 11.27 -9.41 3.56
CA ASP A 112 9.91 -9.25 3.06
C ASP A 112 8.95 -9.93 4.03
N TRP A 113 7.98 -9.17 4.52
CA TRP A 113 7.06 -9.64 5.52
C TRP A 113 5.71 -8.95 5.44
N GLU A 114 4.70 -9.64 5.92
CA GLU A 114 3.37 -9.10 6.17
C GLU A 114 2.98 -9.36 7.61
N MET A 115 2.60 -8.31 8.33
CA MET A 115 2.00 -8.42 9.65
C MET A 115 0.49 -8.27 9.54
N GLN A 116 -0.23 -9.33 9.92
CA GLN A 116 -1.68 -9.32 10.05
C GLN A 116 -2.05 -9.07 11.52
N VAL A 117 -2.74 -7.97 11.76
CA VAL A 117 -3.12 -7.50 13.09
C VAL A 117 -4.63 -7.62 13.22
N HIS A 118 -5.08 -8.55 14.07
CA HIS A 118 -6.47 -8.66 14.49
C HIS A 118 -6.62 -7.98 15.83
N PHE A 119 -7.28 -6.83 15.84
CA PHE A 119 -7.43 -6.00 17.03
C PHE A 119 -8.89 -5.61 17.21
N LYS A 120 -9.21 -5.11 18.41
CA LYS A 120 -10.52 -4.56 18.74
C LYS A 120 -10.35 -3.37 19.66
N VAL A 121 -10.97 -2.26 19.28
CA VAL A 121 -11.08 -1.07 20.13
C VAL A 121 -12.54 -0.92 20.54
N HIS A 122 -12.83 -0.92 21.83
CA HIS A 122 -14.20 -0.80 22.33
C HIS A 122 -14.25 -0.22 23.74
N GLY A 123 -15.33 0.49 24.04
CA GLY A 123 -15.48 1.14 25.35
C GLY A 123 -16.87 1.70 25.56
N GLN A 124 -17.14 2.13 26.79
CA GLN A 124 -18.46 2.62 27.21
C GLN A 124 -18.68 4.10 26.90
N GLY A 125 -17.60 4.82 26.55
CA GLY A 125 -17.63 6.24 26.19
C GLY A 125 -18.64 6.52 25.08
N LYS A 126 -19.61 7.40 25.35
CA LYS A 126 -20.63 7.81 24.37
C LYS A 126 -20.05 8.79 23.37
N LYS A 127 -20.44 8.66 22.09
CA LYS A 127 -19.99 9.51 20.98
C LYS A 127 -18.46 9.49 20.86
N ASN A 128 -17.82 10.67 20.89
CA ASN A 128 -16.39 10.91 20.70
C ASN A 128 -15.62 11.08 22.02
N LEU A 129 -16.21 10.68 23.15
CA LEU A 129 -15.55 10.70 24.46
C LEU A 129 -14.79 9.38 24.65
N ASN A 130 -13.76 9.19 23.85
CA ASN A 130 -12.94 7.98 23.80
C ASN A 130 -11.52 8.34 23.38
N GLY A 131 -10.54 7.54 23.78
CA GLY A 131 -9.14 7.80 23.44
C GLY A 131 -8.15 6.85 24.12
N ASP A 132 -6.87 6.92 23.76
CA ASP A 132 -6.34 7.73 22.64
C ASP A 132 -6.20 6.85 21.39
N GLY A 133 -5.76 5.61 21.57
CA GLY A 133 -5.71 4.60 20.53
C GLY A 133 -4.67 3.54 20.81
N LEU A 134 -4.24 2.85 19.76
CA LEU A 134 -3.16 1.87 19.82
C LEU A 134 -2.15 2.08 18.69
N ALA A 135 -0.96 1.51 18.86
CA ALA A 135 0.11 1.55 17.88
C ALA A 135 0.71 0.17 17.67
N ILE A 136 1.08 -0.12 16.43
CA ILE A 136 1.84 -1.29 16.01
C ILE A 136 3.23 -0.82 15.60
N TRP A 137 4.24 -1.55 16.06
CA TRP A 137 5.63 -1.13 16.01
C TRP A 137 6.50 -2.16 15.28
N TYR A 138 7.46 -1.64 14.52
CA TYR A 138 8.67 -2.35 14.11
C TYR A 138 9.87 -1.44 14.40
N THR A 139 10.46 -1.57 15.58
CA THR A 139 11.42 -0.59 16.14
C THR A 139 12.66 -1.23 16.73
N LYS A 140 13.75 -0.46 16.77
CA LYS A 140 15.01 -0.87 17.38
C LYS A 140 14.88 -1.04 18.89
N GLU A 141 14.27 -0.05 19.54
CA GLU A 141 14.00 -0.06 20.97
C GLU A 141 12.70 -0.84 21.26
N ARG A 142 12.65 -1.51 22.40
CA ARG A 142 11.48 -2.22 22.94
C ARG A 142 11.39 -1.98 24.44
N MET A 143 10.22 -2.25 25.02
CA MET A 143 10.00 -2.17 26.48
C MET A 143 10.30 -0.79 27.09
N GLN A 144 10.07 0.28 26.34
CA GLN A 144 10.21 1.66 26.83
C GLN A 144 8.84 2.31 26.93
N LYS A 145 8.52 2.88 28.10
CA LYS A 145 7.31 3.68 28.26
C LYS A 145 7.53 5.09 27.72
N GLY A 146 6.49 5.65 27.12
CA GLY A 146 6.46 7.06 26.76
C GLY A 146 5.08 7.53 26.27
N PRO A 147 5.01 8.76 25.75
CA PRO A 147 3.75 9.42 25.41
C PRO A 147 3.14 8.95 24.08
N VAL A 148 3.91 8.30 23.20
CA VAL A 148 3.47 7.96 21.85
C VAL A 148 2.71 6.64 21.86
N PHE A 149 1.40 6.67 22.06
CA PHE A 149 0.53 5.50 22.17
C PHE A 149 1.06 4.44 23.15
N GLY A 150 1.77 4.88 24.18
CA GLY A 150 2.36 4.02 25.20
C GLY A 150 3.79 3.55 24.93
N ASN A 151 4.47 4.03 23.88
CA ASN A 151 5.89 3.80 23.61
C ASN A 151 6.71 5.10 23.77
N MET A 152 8.03 4.98 23.81
CA MET A 152 8.93 6.14 23.83
C MET A 152 8.75 7.05 22.61
N ASP A 153 8.89 8.35 22.83
CA ASP A 153 9.05 9.31 21.74
C ASP A 153 10.44 9.18 21.11
N ASN A 154 10.63 9.77 19.93
CA ASN A 154 11.90 9.70 19.19
C ASN A 154 12.33 8.25 18.93
N PHE A 155 11.38 7.38 18.57
CA PHE A 155 11.66 5.98 18.27
C PHE A 155 12.44 5.84 16.95
N THR A 156 13.16 4.72 16.81
CA THR A 156 13.85 4.37 15.57
C THR A 156 13.16 3.16 14.92
N GLY A 157 12.40 3.38 13.84
CA GLY A 157 11.71 2.34 13.09
C GLY A 157 10.40 2.80 12.46
N LEU A 158 9.46 1.87 12.31
CA LEU A 158 8.12 2.12 11.82
C LEU A 158 7.12 2.10 12.98
N GLY A 159 6.26 3.11 13.04
CA GLY A 159 5.07 3.16 13.88
C GLY A 159 3.82 3.26 13.01
N VAL A 160 2.83 2.41 13.28
CA VAL A 160 1.51 2.46 12.67
C VAL A 160 0.49 2.72 13.77
N PHE A 161 -0.15 3.88 13.72
CA PHE A 161 -1.05 4.39 14.74
C PHE A 161 -2.49 4.19 14.30
N VAL A 162 -3.31 3.66 15.18
CA VAL A 162 -4.76 3.64 15.06
C VAL A 162 -5.29 4.66 16.07
N ASP A 163 -5.43 5.88 15.59
CA ASP A 163 -5.82 7.04 16.39
C ASP A 163 -7.33 7.18 16.44
N THR A 164 -7.89 7.28 17.64
CA THR A 164 -9.34 7.30 17.85
C THR A 164 -9.87 8.64 18.34
N TYR A 165 -8.99 9.60 18.65
CA TYR A 165 -9.36 10.87 19.23
C TYR A 165 -8.74 12.03 18.43
N PRO A 166 -9.54 13.00 17.94
CA PRO A 166 -8.98 14.18 17.29
C PRO A 166 -8.44 15.16 18.33
N ASN A 167 -7.12 15.32 18.43
CA ASN A 167 -6.51 16.34 19.30
C ASN A 167 -6.52 17.74 18.65
N GLU A 168 -6.46 17.83 17.30
CA GLU A 168 -6.43 19.12 16.61
C GLU A 168 -7.82 19.81 16.54
N GLU A 169 -8.08 20.78 17.42
CA GLU A 169 -9.39 21.47 17.51
C GLU A 169 -9.75 22.35 16.29
N LYS A 170 -8.75 22.89 15.58
CA LYS A 170 -8.94 23.99 14.61
C LYS A 170 -9.09 23.57 13.15
N TYR A 171 -8.70 22.35 12.80
CA TYR A 171 -8.66 21.87 11.41
C TYR A 171 -9.19 20.44 11.30
N ILE A 172 -10.51 20.26 11.50
CA ILE A 172 -11.16 18.96 11.28
C ILE A 172 -11.31 18.72 9.76
N GLU A 173 -10.20 18.54 9.06
CA GLU A 173 -10.18 18.00 7.70
C GLU A 173 -10.24 16.46 7.70
N ARG A 174 -9.95 15.82 8.85
CA ARG A 174 -9.89 14.36 9.00
C ARG A 174 -11.08 13.79 9.75
N ILE A 175 -11.46 12.59 9.35
CA ILE A 175 -12.50 11.81 9.98
C ILE A 175 -11.83 10.74 10.84
N PHE A 176 -12.05 10.80 12.15
CA PHE A 176 -11.55 9.83 13.12
C PHE A 176 -12.57 8.70 13.35
N PRO A 177 -12.12 7.48 13.69
CA PRO A 177 -10.73 7.06 13.87
C PRO A 177 -9.91 7.02 12.56
N PHE A 178 -8.61 7.25 12.68
CA PHE A 178 -7.70 7.42 11.54
C PHE A 178 -6.43 6.59 11.73
N VAL A 179 -6.03 5.86 10.69
CA VAL A 179 -4.83 5.00 10.70
C VAL A 179 -3.69 5.73 10.02
N ILE A 180 -2.56 5.91 10.69
CA ILE A 180 -1.42 6.69 10.22
C ILE A 180 -0.16 5.84 10.28
N ALA A 181 0.73 5.97 9.30
CA ALA A 181 2.08 5.44 9.38
C ALA A 181 3.12 6.56 9.55
N MET A 182 4.13 6.31 10.36
CA MET A 182 5.29 7.18 10.56
C MET A 182 6.57 6.36 10.59
N VAL A 183 7.62 6.89 9.97
CA VAL A 183 8.98 6.34 10.10
C VAL A 183 9.81 7.30 10.95
N GLY A 184 10.29 6.80 12.08
CA GLY A 184 11.17 7.50 13.01
C GLY A 184 12.62 7.08 12.81
N ASN A 185 13.53 8.04 12.82
CA ASN A 185 14.98 7.83 12.71
C ASN A 185 15.72 8.05 14.05
N GLY A 186 14.98 8.21 15.17
CA GLY A 186 15.54 8.55 16.48
C GLY A 186 15.59 10.06 16.80
N THR A 187 15.35 10.94 15.83
CA THR A 187 15.40 12.41 16.06
C THR A 187 14.05 13.10 15.93
N ILE A 188 13.10 12.47 15.24
CA ILE A 188 11.78 13.03 14.96
C ILE A 188 10.83 12.67 16.11
N SER A 189 10.22 13.68 16.71
CA SER A 189 9.21 13.53 17.75
C SER A 189 7.80 13.40 17.14
N TYR A 190 6.94 12.61 17.77
CA TYR A 190 5.53 12.52 17.39
C TYR A 190 4.73 13.66 18.03
N ASP A 191 4.12 14.49 17.20
CA ASP A 191 3.31 15.62 17.63
C ASP A 191 1.88 15.19 17.99
N HIS A 192 1.63 14.92 19.27
CA HIS A 192 0.32 14.48 19.75
C HIS A 192 -0.76 15.57 19.71
N GLU A 193 -0.39 16.86 19.71
CA GLU A 193 -1.37 17.95 19.61
C GLU A 193 -1.96 18.08 18.21
N ARG A 194 -1.26 17.56 17.20
CA ARG A 194 -1.66 17.58 15.78
C ARG A 194 -1.75 16.18 15.19
N ASP A 195 -2.04 15.18 16.01
CA ASP A 195 -2.29 13.79 15.59
C ASP A 195 -1.17 13.20 14.68
N GLY A 196 0.07 13.65 14.87
CA GLY A 196 1.24 13.21 14.06
C GLY A 196 1.29 13.77 12.63
N ARG A 197 0.41 14.70 12.25
CA ARG A 197 0.30 15.29 10.90
C ARG A 197 1.62 15.79 10.29
N PRO A 198 2.54 16.45 11.03
CA PRO A 198 3.78 16.95 10.43
C PRO A 198 4.74 15.84 9.95
N THR A 199 4.63 14.66 10.54
CA THR A 199 5.61 13.55 10.43
C THR A 199 5.00 12.28 9.84
N GLU A 200 3.74 12.32 9.43
CA GLU A 200 3.08 11.19 8.79
C GLU A 200 3.65 10.90 7.39
N LEU A 201 3.56 9.63 6.99
CA LEU A 201 3.75 9.21 5.60
C LEU A 201 2.45 9.23 4.80
N GLY A 202 1.32 9.14 5.51
CA GLY A 202 -0.02 9.02 4.97
C GLY A 202 -0.87 8.09 5.85
N GLY A 203 -2.13 7.97 5.48
CA GLY A 203 -3.09 7.21 6.26
C GLY A 203 -4.48 7.23 5.64
N CYS A 204 -5.43 6.60 6.33
CA CYS A 204 -6.82 6.53 5.90
C CYS A 204 -7.77 6.55 7.10
N ASN A 205 -9.03 6.91 6.86
CA ASN A 205 -10.07 6.80 7.87
C ASN A 205 -10.52 5.34 8.04
N ALA A 206 -10.75 4.93 9.28
CA ALA A 206 -11.12 3.57 9.61
C ALA A 206 -12.07 3.55 10.80
N MET A 207 -13.35 3.25 10.57
CA MET A 207 -14.35 3.14 11.63
C MET A 207 -14.15 1.83 12.42
N VAL A 208 -13.10 1.74 13.24
CA VAL A 208 -12.69 0.48 13.90
C VAL A 208 -13.23 0.33 15.33
N ARG A 209 -13.76 1.41 15.90
CA ARG A 209 -14.24 1.43 17.29
C ARG A 209 -15.64 0.80 17.43
N ASN A 210 -15.83 0.00 18.47
CA ASN A 210 -17.11 -0.63 18.83
C ASN A 210 -17.74 -1.47 17.70
N GLN A 211 -16.91 -2.04 16.83
CA GLN A 211 -17.38 -2.96 15.79
C GLN A 211 -17.84 -4.30 16.37
N LYS A 212 -18.90 -4.85 15.79
CA LYS A 212 -19.49 -6.14 16.21
C LYS A 212 -18.77 -7.32 15.57
N HIS A 213 -18.26 -7.12 14.36
CA HIS A 213 -17.46 -8.06 13.60
C HIS A 213 -15.96 -7.84 13.84
N ASP A 214 -15.15 -8.70 13.24
CA ASP A 214 -13.70 -8.69 13.39
C ASP A 214 -13.05 -7.67 12.46
N THR A 215 -12.14 -6.86 12.98
CA THR A 215 -11.41 -5.86 12.21
C THR A 215 -9.94 -6.25 12.09
N PHE A 216 -9.39 -6.15 10.88
CA PHE A 216 -8.00 -6.52 10.62
C PHE A 216 -7.24 -5.38 9.93
N LEU A 217 -5.99 -5.20 10.34
CA LEU A 217 -5.03 -4.32 9.69
C LEU A 217 -3.87 -5.16 9.19
N PHE A 218 -3.48 -4.92 7.94
CA PHE A 218 -2.39 -5.61 7.28
C PHE A 218 -1.29 -4.60 6.96
N ILE A 219 -0.07 -4.91 7.35
CA ILE A 219 1.11 -4.09 7.11
C ILE A 219 2.10 -4.95 6.33
N ARG A 220 2.25 -4.63 5.05
CA ARG A 220 3.11 -5.35 4.12
C ARG A 220 4.35 -4.52 3.82
N TYR A 221 5.53 -5.08 4.08
CA TYR A 221 6.81 -4.50 3.72
C TYR A 221 7.54 -5.41 2.73
N ILE A 222 7.90 -4.84 1.58
CA ILE A 222 8.66 -5.53 0.55
C ILE A 222 9.95 -4.75 0.32
N ARG A 223 11.09 -5.44 0.47
CA ARG A 223 12.42 -4.86 0.28
C ARG A 223 13.01 -5.33 -1.05
N GLN A 224 12.91 -4.49 -2.07
CA GLN A 224 13.61 -4.65 -3.34
C GLN A 224 14.64 -3.53 -3.51
N ARG A 225 15.77 -3.79 -4.20
CA ARG A 225 16.89 -2.83 -4.38
C ARG A 225 16.45 -1.39 -4.67
N LEU A 226 15.54 -1.19 -5.63
CA LEU A 226 15.10 0.13 -6.10
C LEU A 226 13.63 0.45 -5.79
N ARG A 227 12.89 -0.47 -5.16
CA ARG A 227 11.43 -0.37 -4.98
C ARG A 227 11.00 -0.90 -3.62
N GLN A 228 11.68 -0.46 -2.57
CA GLN A 228 11.24 -0.75 -1.22
C GLN A 228 9.90 -0.04 -1.02
N LYS A 229 8.88 -0.74 -0.54
CA LYS A 229 7.56 -0.15 -0.36
C LYS A 229 6.88 -0.70 0.88
N ILE A 230 6.08 0.15 1.49
CA ILE A 230 5.12 -0.24 2.51
C ILE A 230 3.72 -0.11 1.93
N LYS A 231 2.93 -1.18 2.06
CA LYS A 231 1.51 -1.16 1.73
C LYS A 231 0.72 -1.52 2.99
N MET A 232 -0.31 -0.74 3.27
CA MET A 232 -1.27 -1.02 4.34
C MET A 232 -2.67 -1.08 3.77
N PHE A 233 -3.41 -2.07 4.23
CA PHE A 233 -4.80 -2.26 3.88
C PHE A 233 -5.55 -2.79 5.08
N LEU A 234 -6.83 -2.48 5.14
CA LEU A 234 -7.73 -2.89 6.21
C LEU A 234 -8.72 -3.88 5.63
N PHE A 235 -9.15 -4.83 6.43
CA PHE A 235 -10.15 -5.81 6.03
C PHE A 235 -11.32 -5.78 6.99
N ASP A 236 -12.50 -5.87 6.40
CA ASP A 236 -13.78 -6.02 7.09
C ASP A 236 -14.07 -4.89 8.09
N ILE A 237 -13.71 -3.64 7.78
CA ILE A 237 -14.08 -2.51 8.65
C ILE A 237 -15.60 -2.31 8.68
N ASP A 238 -16.25 -2.41 7.51
CA ASP A 238 -17.68 -2.14 7.37
C ASP A 238 -18.57 -3.39 7.54
N GLY A 239 -17.98 -4.55 7.88
CA GLY A 239 -18.71 -5.82 8.01
C GLY A 239 -19.09 -6.46 6.66
N GLN A 240 -18.52 -5.94 5.57
CA GLN A 240 -18.80 -6.36 4.19
C GLN A 240 -17.84 -7.43 3.68
N HIS A 241 -16.86 -7.88 4.48
CA HIS A 241 -15.79 -8.79 4.09
C HIS A 241 -14.98 -8.28 2.88
N GLU A 242 -14.78 -6.96 2.82
CA GLU A 242 -14.05 -6.29 1.75
C GLU A 242 -12.70 -5.74 2.23
N TRP A 243 -11.77 -5.67 1.28
CA TRP A 243 -10.48 -5.04 1.44
C TRP A 243 -10.57 -3.55 1.14
N ARG A 244 -9.97 -2.72 2.00
CA ARG A 244 -9.84 -1.28 1.81
C ARG A 244 -8.36 -0.90 1.82
N ASP A 245 -7.87 -0.38 0.70
CA ASP A 245 -6.53 0.20 0.64
C ASP A 245 -6.42 1.43 1.56
N CYS A 246 -5.32 1.51 2.31
CA CYS A 246 -5.09 2.59 3.27
C CYS A 246 -3.86 3.43 2.92
N LEU A 247 -2.75 2.76 2.62
CA LEU A 247 -1.46 3.39 2.36
C LEU A 247 -0.67 2.56 1.34
N ASP A 248 -0.05 3.19 0.34
CA ASP A 248 0.92 2.54 -0.54
C ASP A 248 2.04 3.54 -0.86
N ILE A 249 3.19 3.38 -0.19
CA ILE A 249 4.28 4.35 -0.22
C ILE A 249 5.57 3.64 -0.64
N PRO A 250 6.15 4.00 -1.80
CA PRO A 250 7.48 3.55 -2.19
C PRO A 250 8.57 4.34 -1.47
N GLY A 251 9.80 3.83 -1.49
CA GLY A 251 10.98 4.48 -0.92
C GLY A 251 11.17 4.26 0.58
N VAL A 252 10.36 3.42 1.24
CA VAL A 252 10.50 3.17 2.69
C VAL A 252 11.64 2.19 2.95
N ARG A 253 12.69 2.64 3.64
CA ARG A 253 13.86 1.82 4.00
C ARG A 253 13.84 1.50 5.48
N LEU A 254 13.70 0.21 5.81
CA LEU A 254 13.70 -0.27 7.19
C LEU A 254 14.90 -1.21 7.43
N PRO A 255 15.68 -0.99 8.51
CA PRO A 255 16.73 -1.91 8.94
C PRO A 255 16.19 -3.30 9.32
N LEU A 256 17.07 -4.29 9.23
CA LEU A 256 16.81 -5.63 9.78
C LEU A 256 17.19 -5.66 11.26
N GLY A 257 16.66 -6.65 11.99
CA GLY A 257 16.99 -6.90 13.39
C GLY A 257 16.21 -6.05 14.38
N TYR A 258 15.07 -5.48 13.98
CA TYR A 258 14.19 -4.73 14.87
C TYR A 258 13.11 -5.63 15.48
N TYR A 259 12.39 -5.11 16.45
CA TYR A 259 11.39 -5.84 17.22
C TYR A 259 9.98 -5.42 16.80
N PHE A 260 9.10 -6.41 16.70
CA PHE A 260 7.67 -6.15 16.62
C PHE A 260 7.08 -5.87 18.01
N GLY A 261 6.12 -4.96 18.07
CA GLY A 261 5.37 -4.67 19.28
C GLY A 261 4.01 -4.07 18.98
N ALA A 262 3.16 -4.04 20.01
CA ALA A 262 1.93 -3.27 20.01
C ALA A 262 1.78 -2.59 21.36
N SER A 263 1.36 -1.33 21.38
CA SER A 263 1.13 -0.56 22.61
C SER A 263 -0.16 0.24 22.52
N ALA A 264 -0.70 0.61 23.67
CA ALA A 264 -1.83 1.51 23.76
C ALA A 264 -1.68 2.42 24.99
N ILE A 265 -2.34 3.57 24.93
CA ILE A 265 -2.41 4.53 26.03
C ILE A 265 -3.82 5.09 26.15
N THR A 266 -4.22 5.40 27.37
CA THR A 266 -5.44 6.14 27.67
C THR A 266 -5.08 7.39 28.47
N GLY A 267 -5.58 8.55 28.05
CA GLY A 267 -5.43 9.82 28.75
C GLY A 267 -6.59 10.08 29.72
N ASP A 268 -7.21 11.24 29.58
CA ASP A 268 -8.46 11.62 30.27
C ASP A 268 -9.67 10.85 29.72
N LEU A 269 -9.56 10.37 28.49
CA LEU A 269 -10.50 9.46 27.86
C LEU A 269 -9.91 8.06 27.83
N SER A 270 -10.79 7.07 27.70
CA SER A 270 -10.39 5.67 27.71
C SER A 270 -11.21 4.84 26.73
N ASP A 271 -10.60 3.74 26.31
CA ASP A 271 -11.21 2.61 25.63
C ASP A 271 -10.42 1.36 26.02
N ASN A 272 -11.02 0.19 25.84
CA ASN A 272 -10.28 -1.06 25.84
C ASN A 272 -9.55 -1.21 24.50
N HIS A 273 -8.26 -1.52 24.57
CA HIS A 273 -7.42 -1.78 23.41
C HIS A 273 -6.96 -3.23 23.46
N ASP A 274 -7.52 -4.07 22.60
CA ASP A 274 -7.32 -5.51 22.64
C ASP A 274 -6.66 -6.01 21.35
N ILE A 275 -5.63 -6.84 21.50
CA ILE A 275 -4.98 -7.57 20.42
C ILE A 275 -5.43 -9.02 20.49
N ILE A 276 -6.19 -9.46 19.50
CA ILE A 276 -6.65 -10.85 19.38
C ILE A 276 -5.56 -11.68 18.73
N SER A 277 -4.94 -11.18 17.64
CA SER A 277 -3.75 -11.82 17.11
C SER A 277 -2.81 -10.88 16.35
N LEU A 278 -1.52 -11.20 16.40
CA LEU A 278 -0.48 -10.68 15.53
C LEU A 278 0.07 -11.88 14.78
N LYS A 279 -0.01 -11.91 13.45
CA LYS A 279 0.54 -13.01 12.65
C LYS A 279 1.50 -12.44 11.65
N LEU A 280 2.75 -12.88 11.74
CA LEU A 280 3.78 -12.49 10.78
C LEU A 280 3.92 -13.56 9.71
N TYR A 281 3.82 -13.17 8.46
CA TYR A 281 4.07 -14.01 7.31
C TYR A 281 5.35 -13.56 6.62
N GLN A 282 6.23 -14.51 6.31
CA GLN A 282 7.32 -14.28 5.38
C GLN A 282 6.77 -14.36 3.97
N LEU A 283 7.13 -13.36 3.17
CA LEU A 283 6.72 -13.27 1.77
C LEU A 283 7.82 -13.83 0.87
N THR A 284 7.47 -14.72 -0.06
CA THR A 284 8.39 -15.17 -1.11
C THR A 284 8.30 -14.23 -2.31
N VAL A 285 9.20 -13.26 -2.35
CA VAL A 285 9.33 -12.35 -3.51
C VAL A 285 10.35 -12.93 -4.47
N LEU A 286 9.93 -13.24 -5.69
CA LEU A 286 10.83 -13.67 -6.77
C LEU A 286 11.80 -12.54 -7.11
N ARG A 287 13.10 -12.83 -7.06
CA ARG A 287 14.18 -11.90 -7.38
C ARG A 287 14.99 -12.42 -8.55
N SER A 288 15.53 -11.51 -9.35
CA SER A 288 16.52 -11.90 -10.34
C SER A 288 17.87 -12.15 -9.64
N LYS A 289 18.67 -13.12 -10.15
CA LYS A 289 20.00 -13.43 -9.57
C LYS A 289 20.92 -12.21 -9.45
N LYS A 290 20.79 -11.26 -10.38
CA LYS A 290 21.52 -9.99 -10.37
C LYS A 290 21.15 -9.11 -9.17
N GLU A 291 19.88 -9.07 -8.79
CA GLU A 291 19.43 -8.32 -7.60
C GLU A 291 19.92 -8.97 -6.30
N GLU A 292 20.01 -10.30 -6.26
CA GLU A 292 20.52 -11.03 -5.10
C GLU A 292 22.04 -10.85 -4.91
N GLU A 293 22.81 -10.84 -6.00
CA GLU A 293 24.28 -10.70 -5.97
C GLU A 293 24.75 -9.26 -5.70
N GLU A 294 23.96 -8.25 -6.10
CA GLU A 294 24.33 -6.85 -5.92
C GLU A 294 23.79 -6.22 -4.60
N GLU A 295 23.05 -6.96 -3.77
CA GLU A 295 22.34 -6.48 -2.56
C GLU A 295 23.29 -6.21 -1.35
N GLU A 296 24.15 -5.19 -1.43
CA GLU A 296 25.11 -4.86 -0.35
C GLU A 296 24.75 -3.64 0.53
N ASP A 297 23.66 -2.91 0.25
CA ASP A 297 23.30 -1.76 1.08
C ASP A 297 22.66 -2.19 2.41
N VAL A 298 23.48 -2.29 3.46
CA VAL A 298 22.99 -2.45 4.84
C VAL A 298 22.31 -1.15 5.27
N VAL A 299 20.98 -1.15 5.26
CA VAL A 299 20.18 -0.05 5.82
C VAL A 299 20.36 -0.05 7.34
N THR A 300 21.02 0.97 7.88
CA THR A 300 21.30 1.12 9.32
C THR A 300 20.33 2.07 10.02
N ILE A 301 19.85 3.09 9.29
CA ILE A 301 18.92 4.10 9.78
C ILE A 301 17.64 4.04 8.93
N PRO A 302 16.45 4.02 9.54
CA PRO A 302 15.19 4.11 8.82
C PRO A 302 15.07 5.43 8.06
N SER A 303 14.63 5.38 6.81
CA SER A 303 14.41 6.57 5.99
C SER A 303 13.30 6.36 4.98
N VAL A 304 12.77 7.45 4.44
CA VAL A 304 11.83 7.43 3.32
C VAL A 304 12.37 8.30 2.21
N ASP A 305 12.60 7.70 1.05
CA ASP A 305 13.09 8.41 -0.13
C ASP A 305 11.99 9.36 -0.66
N ASN A 306 12.39 10.54 -1.15
CA ASN A 306 11.48 11.53 -1.76
C ASN A 306 10.28 11.98 -0.88
N MET A 307 10.45 12.01 0.44
CA MET A 307 9.38 12.36 1.39
C MET A 307 8.76 13.75 1.11
N GLU A 308 9.56 14.71 0.64
CA GLU A 308 9.09 16.06 0.30
C GLU A 308 8.16 16.09 -0.92
N LEU A 309 8.40 15.24 -1.92
CA LEU A 309 7.53 15.09 -3.09
C LEU A 309 6.22 14.39 -2.72
N LEU A 310 6.28 13.41 -1.83
CA LEU A 310 5.10 12.79 -1.23
C LEU A 310 4.26 13.81 -0.46
N ARG A 311 4.88 14.63 0.39
CA ARG A 311 4.20 15.70 1.12
C ARG A 311 3.53 16.72 0.19
N CYS A 312 4.19 17.12 -0.89
CA CYS A 312 3.60 17.99 -1.91
C CYS A 312 2.40 17.33 -2.62
N LYS A 313 2.41 16.01 -2.83
CA LYS A 313 1.27 15.29 -3.41
C LYS A 313 0.08 15.21 -2.44
N THR A 314 0.35 14.98 -1.15
CA THR A 314 -0.69 14.93 -0.11
C THR A 314 -1.30 16.31 0.17
N LEU A 315 -0.48 17.37 0.20
CA LEU A 315 -0.95 18.76 0.32
C LEU A 315 -1.56 19.29 -0.98
N GLY A 316 -1.07 18.84 -2.14
CA GLY A 316 -1.50 19.28 -3.46
C GLY A 316 -2.77 18.63 -3.98
N GLN A 317 -3.42 17.74 -3.22
CA GLN A 317 -4.79 17.31 -3.53
C GLN A 317 -5.84 18.39 -3.24
N ASN A 318 -5.47 19.44 -2.52
CA ASN A 318 -6.13 20.73 -2.69
C ASN A 318 -5.53 21.38 -3.93
N GLU A 319 -5.92 20.91 -5.12
CA GLU A 319 -5.93 21.83 -6.26
C GLU A 319 -6.73 23.03 -5.77
N GLU A 320 -6.07 24.17 -5.60
CA GLU A 320 -6.74 25.46 -5.49
C GLU A 320 -7.54 25.60 -6.79
N GLY A 321 -8.75 25.05 -6.79
CA GLY A 321 -9.68 25.18 -7.88
C GLY A 321 -9.73 26.66 -8.17
N MET A 322 -9.35 27.03 -9.39
CA MET A 322 -9.26 28.43 -9.81
C MET A 322 -10.49 29.15 -9.25
N SER A 323 -10.26 30.19 -8.43
CA SER A 323 -11.33 30.97 -7.81
C SER A 323 -12.40 31.23 -8.87
N GLY A 324 -13.70 31.09 -8.56
CA GLY A 324 -14.77 31.16 -9.56
C GLY A 324 -14.72 32.42 -10.45
N LEU A 325 -14.08 33.48 -9.95
CA LEU A 325 -13.73 34.71 -10.66
C LEU A 325 -12.69 34.49 -11.78
N ALA A 326 -11.65 33.70 -11.54
CA ALA A 326 -10.65 33.31 -12.54
C ALA A 326 -11.25 32.39 -13.62
N ILE A 327 -12.15 31.46 -13.25
CA ILE A 327 -12.88 30.64 -14.22
C ILE A 327 -13.78 31.53 -15.10
N PHE A 328 -14.50 32.48 -14.50
CA PHE A 328 -15.34 33.41 -15.26
C PHE A 328 -14.54 34.23 -16.28
N PHE A 329 -13.41 34.82 -15.87
CA PHE A 329 -12.59 35.63 -16.78
C PHE A 329 -11.93 34.80 -17.88
N THR A 330 -11.44 33.60 -17.57
CA THR A 330 -10.84 32.73 -18.60
C THR A 330 -11.85 32.33 -19.67
N VAL A 331 -13.08 31.97 -19.29
CA VAL A 331 -14.16 31.68 -20.25
C VAL A 331 -14.54 32.92 -21.06
N LEU A 332 -14.66 34.08 -20.41
CA LEU A 332 -15.00 35.35 -21.08
C LEU A 332 -13.97 35.74 -22.13
N PHE A 333 -12.67 35.71 -21.79
CA PHE A 333 -11.60 36.06 -22.72
C PHE A 333 -11.46 35.04 -23.86
N SER A 334 -11.71 33.75 -23.59
CA SER A 334 -11.75 32.72 -24.63
C SER A 334 -12.88 32.99 -25.63
N MET A 335 -14.09 33.32 -25.16
CA MET A 335 -15.23 33.63 -26.03
C MET A 335 -14.99 34.88 -26.88
N LEU A 336 -14.45 35.95 -26.27
CA LEU A 336 -14.09 37.17 -26.99
C LEU A 336 -12.99 36.90 -28.04
N GLY A 337 -12.00 36.07 -27.72
CA GLY A 337 -10.96 35.64 -28.66
C GLY A 337 -11.53 34.88 -29.86
N CYS A 338 -12.46 33.96 -29.64
CA CYS A 338 -13.14 33.23 -30.71
C CYS A 338 -13.94 34.17 -31.62
N ILE A 339 -14.70 35.11 -31.07
CA ILE A 339 -15.46 36.10 -31.86
C ILE A 339 -14.50 36.95 -32.71
N PHE A 340 -13.39 37.40 -32.13
CA PHE A 340 -12.41 38.20 -32.85
C PHE A 340 -11.78 37.43 -34.02
N LEU A 341 -11.46 36.15 -33.83
CA LEU A 341 -10.95 35.28 -34.90
C LEU A 341 -11.97 35.07 -36.02
N VAL A 342 -13.25 34.90 -35.70
CA VAL A 342 -14.31 34.78 -36.70
C VAL A 342 -14.45 36.06 -37.53
N VAL A 343 -14.39 37.24 -36.88
CA VAL A 343 -14.46 38.54 -37.57
C VAL A 343 -13.26 38.72 -38.50
N ILE A 344 -12.04 38.44 -38.04
CA ILE A 344 -10.84 38.49 -38.88
C ILE A 344 -10.97 37.51 -40.06
N GLY A 345 -11.45 36.28 -39.80
CA GLY A 345 -11.69 35.29 -40.83
C GLY A 345 -12.67 35.78 -41.90
N MET A 346 -13.76 36.44 -41.50
CA MET A 346 -14.72 37.03 -42.43
C MET A 346 -14.12 38.18 -43.24
N VAL A 347 -13.34 39.07 -42.61
CA VAL A 347 -12.68 40.19 -43.30
C VAL A 347 -11.66 39.70 -44.32
N VAL A 348 -10.81 38.74 -43.94
CA VAL A 348 -9.83 38.13 -44.84
C VAL A 348 -10.52 37.39 -45.97
N TYR A 349 -11.61 36.65 -45.68
CA TYR A 349 -12.40 35.96 -46.70
C TYR A 349 -13.05 36.93 -47.68
N SER A 350 -13.60 38.05 -47.19
CA SER A 350 -14.17 39.12 -48.02
C SER A 350 -13.11 39.73 -48.94
N HIS A 351 -11.96 40.12 -48.40
CA HIS A 351 -10.86 40.70 -49.16
C HIS A 351 -10.28 39.72 -50.20
N TRP A 352 -10.20 38.43 -49.85
CA TRP A 352 -9.79 37.37 -50.77
C TRP A 352 -10.80 37.17 -51.91
N ASN A 353 -12.10 37.22 -51.60
CA ASN A 353 -13.16 37.12 -52.61
C ASN A 353 -13.16 38.32 -53.56
N GLU A 354 -12.93 39.53 -53.06
CA GLU A 354 -12.84 40.74 -53.89
C GLU A 354 -11.58 40.73 -54.79
N SER A 355 -10.45 40.25 -54.26
CA SER A 355 -9.21 40.06 -55.04
C SER A 355 -9.36 39.01 -56.13
N ARG A 356 -10.19 37.96 -55.92
CA ARG A 356 -10.51 36.98 -56.97
C ARG A 356 -11.39 37.56 -58.08
N ARG A 357 -12.31 38.47 -57.77
CA ARG A 357 -13.16 39.13 -58.79
C ARG A 357 -12.39 40.10 -59.68
N LYS A 358 -11.31 40.71 -59.19
CA LYS A 358 -10.48 41.68 -59.95
C LYS A 358 -9.45 41.04 -60.91
N ARG A 359 -9.37 39.71 -61.02
CA ARG A 359 -8.47 39.01 -61.96
C ARG A 359 -9.13 38.52 -63.25
N PHE A 360 -10.41 38.80 -63.45
CA PHE A 360 -11.15 38.48 -64.67
C PHE A 360 -11.69 39.75 -65.32
N TYR A 361 -10.79 40.64 -65.74
CA TYR A 361 -10.99 41.59 -66.85
C TYR A 361 -9.64 41.86 -67.52
#